data_AF-A0A353H8U1-F1
#
_entry.id   AF-A0A353H8U1-F1
#
_cell.length_a   1.000
_cell.length_b   1.000
_cell.length_c   1.000
_cell.angle_alpha   90.00
_cell.angle_beta   90.00
_cell.angle_gamma   90.00
#
_symmetry.space_group_name_H-M   'P 1'
#
loop_
_entity.id
_entity.type
_entity.pdbx_description
1 polymer ?
#
loop_
_entity_poly.entity_id
_entity_poly.type
_entity_poly.pdbx_seq_one_letter_code
_entity_poly.pdbx_strand_id
1 'polypeptide(L)'
;MVKNQQGGKGRQKRERAIRIFFFCVALASITTLALIVLFLFMEGLPIFSKVSFKDFIFGHYWYPTDEPPAFGIFPLIVASLSVTAVASAISIPLGVLTALYLAEIASYRLRELVKPVVELMAALPSVVIGFFGMVVVAPFLQEVFDIPTGLNLFNASLMLAFMSIPTICSISEDAIFNVPSELKEASLALGATHWETIWRVVIPASISGISTATILGMSRAIGETMVVLMVAGGATMLPSSLFDPVRPMPASIVAEMAEAPFRGDHYYALFATGIVLFAFTLLFNMIADHIAHKYRQVGAATL
;
A
#
# COMPACT_ATOMS: atom_id res chain seq x y z
N MET A 1 -31.92 39.46 -37.53
CA MET A 1 -32.05 38.66 -36.28
C MET A 1 -32.64 37.30 -36.67
N VAL A 2 -32.26 36.21 -36.00
CA VAL A 2 -32.56 34.78 -36.34
C VAL A 2 -31.51 34.11 -37.24
N LYS A 3 -30.38 33.72 -36.65
CA LYS A 3 -29.64 32.47 -36.97
C LYS A 3 -28.48 32.29 -35.99
N ASN A 4 -28.74 31.65 -34.83
CA ASN A 4 -27.71 30.92 -34.06
C ASN A 4 -28.26 30.12 -32.85
N GLN A 5 -29.45 29.52 -32.95
CA GLN A 5 -30.01 28.66 -31.89
C GLN A 5 -29.94 27.14 -32.18
N GLN A 6 -29.40 26.72 -33.32
CA GLN A 6 -29.37 25.29 -33.70
C GLN A 6 -28.13 24.52 -33.20
N GLY A 7 -27.07 25.21 -32.72
CA GLY A 7 -25.87 24.57 -32.14
C GLY A 7 -26.02 24.02 -30.72
N GLY A 8 -27.14 24.33 -30.02
CA GLY A 8 -27.34 23.96 -28.61
C GLY A 8 -27.89 22.55 -28.37
N LYS A 9 -28.86 22.10 -29.18
CA LYS A 9 -29.59 20.84 -28.94
C LYS A 9 -28.74 19.58 -29.20
N GLY A 10 -27.90 19.59 -30.24
CA GLY A 10 -26.97 18.48 -30.51
C GLY A 10 -25.87 18.35 -29.45
N ARG A 11 -25.35 19.49 -28.99
CA ARG A 11 -24.37 19.55 -27.90
C ARG A 11 -24.95 19.06 -26.57
N GLN A 12 -26.17 19.48 -26.23
CA GLN A 12 -26.88 19.04 -25.02
C GLN A 12 -27.21 17.53 -25.03
N LYS A 13 -27.61 16.96 -26.19
CA LYS A 13 -27.81 15.51 -26.33
C LYS A 13 -26.49 14.75 -26.15
N ARG A 14 -25.39 15.23 -26.73
CA ARG A 14 -24.06 14.64 -26.55
C ARG A 14 -23.60 14.71 -25.10
N GLU A 15 -23.78 15.85 -24.44
CA GLU A 15 -23.44 16.03 -23.03
C GLU A 15 -24.27 15.10 -22.13
N ARG A 16 -25.57 14.96 -22.39
CA ARG A 16 -26.43 14.03 -21.65
C ARG A 16 -26.01 12.57 -21.87
N ALA A 17 -25.66 12.20 -23.10
CA ALA A 17 -25.17 10.85 -23.41
C ALA A 17 -23.85 10.55 -22.68
N ILE A 18 -22.90 11.49 -22.68
CA ILE A 18 -21.63 11.37 -21.94
C ILE A 18 -21.89 11.25 -20.43
N ARG A 19 -22.80 12.05 -19.88
CA ARG A 19 -23.16 12.00 -18.46
C ARG A 19 -23.78 10.66 -18.07
N ILE A 20 -24.72 10.14 -18.89
CA ILE A 20 -25.33 8.82 -18.66
C ILE A 20 -24.27 7.72 -18.76
N PHE A 21 -23.38 7.81 -19.75
CA PHE A 21 -22.28 6.85 -19.91
C PHE A 21 -21.38 6.80 -18.66
N PHE A 22 -20.87 7.94 -18.19
CA PHE A 22 -20.05 7.99 -16.97
C PHE A 22 -20.83 7.55 -15.73
N PHE A 23 -22.12 7.87 -15.63
CA PHE A 23 -22.97 7.39 -14.55
C PHE A 23 -23.10 5.87 -14.55
N CYS A 24 -23.33 5.25 -15.71
CA CYS A 24 -23.39 3.80 -15.85
C CYS A 24 -22.06 3.12 -15.49
N VAL A 25 -20.92 3.69 -15.91
CA VAL A 25 -19.58 3.18 -15.57
C VAL A 25 -19.32 3.27 -14.07
N ALA A 26 -19.63 4.40 -13.45
CA ALA A 26 -19.50 4.59 -12.01
C ALA A 26 -20.39 3.61 -11.23
N LEU A 27 -21.66 3.46 -11.64
CA LEU A 27 -22.61 2.54 -11.02
C LEU A 27 -22.13 1.09 -11.15
N ALA A 28 -21.70 0.66 -12.34
CA ALA A 28 -21.17 -0.68 -12.57
C ALA A 28 -19.94 -0.96 -11.69
N SER A 29 -19.05 0.02 -11.54
CA SER A 29 -17.86 -0.11 -10.69
C SER A 29 -18.23 -0.29 -9.21
N ILE A 30 -19.14 0.54 -8.69
CA ILE A 30 -19.63 0.46 -7.31
C ILE A 30 -20.36 -0.87 -7.07
N THR A 31 -21.23 -1.29 -8.00
CA THR A 31 -21.94 -2.57 -7.90
C THR A 31 -20.97 -3.75 -7.92
N THR A 32 -19.95 -3.73 -8.78
CA THR A 32 -18.94 -4.80 -8.82
C THR A 32 -18.18 -4.89 -7.50
N LEU A 33 -17.74 -3.76 -6.94
CA LEU A 33 -17.09 -3.73 -5.63
C LEU A 33 -18.00 -4.28 -4.53
N ALA A 34 -19.27 -3.84 -4.51
CA ALA A 34 -20.24 -4.33 -3.55
C ALA A 34 -20.46 -5.84 -3.67
N LEU A 35 -20.54 -6.38 -4.89
CA LEU A 35 -20.67 -7.82 -5.12
C LEU A 35 -19.44 -8.60 -4.66
N ILE A 36 -18.22 -8.10 -4.89
CA ILE A 36 -16.99 -8.74 -4.39
C ILE A 36 -17.00 -8.79 -2.86
N VAL A 37 -17.38 -7.69 -2.20
CA VAL A 37 -17.48 -7.65 -0.75
C VAL A 37 -18.55 -8.61 -0.26
N LEU A 38 -19.77 -8.58 -0.83
CA LEU A 38 -20.84 -9.50 -0.44
C LEU A 38 -20.44 -10.96 -0.62
N PHE A 39 -19.79 -11.30 -1.74
CA PHE A 39 -19.29 -12.65 -2.00
C PHE A 39 -18.25 -13.09 -0.97
N LEU A 40 -17.31 -12.21 -0.62
CA LEU A 40 -16.30 -12.45 0.43
C LEU A 40 -16.95 -12.79 1.77
N PHE A 41 -17.98 -12.03 2.18
CA PHE A 41 -18.70 -12.29 3.43
C PHE A 41 -19.56 -13.56 3.35
N MET A 42 -20.24 -13.82 2.23
CA MET A 42 -21.05 -15.01 2.04
C MET A 42 -20.22 -16.30 2.14
N GLU A 43 -19.03 -16.32 1.54
CA GLU A 43 -18.15 -17.48 1.59
C GLU A 43 -17.32 -17.55 2.88
N GLY A 44 -17.00 -16.43 3.53
CA GLY A 44 -16.16 -16.45 4.74
C GLY A 44 -16.93 -16.73 6.04
N LEU A 45 -18.18 -16.27 6.19
CA LEU A 45 -18.93 -16.45 7.44
C LEU A 45 -19.27 -17.90 7.86
N PRO A 46 -19.48 -18.88 6.94
CA PRO A 46 -19.82 -20.26 7.30
C PRO A 46 -18.83 -20.94 8.26
N ILE A 47 -17.54 -20.60 8.22
CA ILE A 47 -16.52 -21.22 9.10
C ILE A 47 -16.81 -21.01 10.59
N PHE A 48 -17.48 -19.91 10.95
CA PHE A 48 -17.77 -19.57 12.34
C PHE A 48 -18.85 -20.46 12.98
N SER A 49 -19.48 -21.34 12.20
CA SER A 49 -20.32 -22.42 12.72
C SER A 49 -19.49 -23.58 13.28
N LYS A 50 -18.21 -23.68 12.91
CA LYS A 50 -17.29 -24.76 13.32
C LYS A 50 -16.19 -24.27 14.26
N VAL A 51 -15.69 -23.06 14.04
CA VAL A 51 -14.63 -22.45 14.84
C VAL A 51 -15.18 -21.19 15.48
N SER A 52 -14.90 -20.97 16.77
CA SER A 52 -15.32 -19.72 17.39
C SER A 52 -14.55 -18.54 16.79
N PHE A 53 -15.18 -17.36 16.68
CA PHE A 53 -14.51 -16.16 16.18
C PHE A 53 -13.23 -15.84 16.97
N LYS A 54 -13.23 -16.09 18.29
CA LYS A 54 -12.07 -15.85 19.15
C LYS A 54 -10.92 -16.80 18.80
N ASP A 55 -11.21 -18.09 18.62
CA ASP A 55 -10.18 -19.08 18.29
C ASP A 55 -9.65 -18.89 16.86
N PHE A 56 -10.49 -18.40 15.95
CA PHE A 56 -10.05 -18.02 14.61
C PHE A 56 -9.06 -16.84 14.66
N ILE A 57 -9.41 -15.74 15.32
CA ILE A 57 -8.57 -14.51 15.33
C ILE A 57 -7.33 -14.65 16.21
N PHE A 58 -7.47 -15.22 17.41
CA PHE A 58 -6.40 -15.29 18.40
C PHE A 58 -5.75 -16.67 18.50
N GLY A 59 -6.19 -17.65 17.72
CA GLY A 59 -5.55 -18.95 17.64
C GLY A 59 -4.13 -18.82 17.07
N HIS A 60 -3.20 -19.55 17.67
CA HIS A 60 -1.77 -19.50 17.34
C HIS A 60 -1.33 -20.49 16.26
N TYR A 61 -2.24 -21.35 15.80
CA TYR A 61 -1.92 -22.46 14.92
C TYR A 61 -2.81 -22.45 13.68
N TRP A 62 -2.16 -22.43 12.52
CA TRP A 62 -2.77 -22.61 11.22
C TRP A 62 -2.35 -23.97 10.65
N TYR A 63 -3.17 -24.99 10.90
CA TYR A 63 -3.03 -26.34 10.38
C TYR A 63 -4.38 -26.85 9.84
N PRO A 64 -4.79 -26.40 8.63
CA PRO A 64 -6.06 -26.80 8.02
C PRO A 64 -6.20 -28.29 7.72
N THR A 65 -5.08 -29.00 7.58
CA THR A 65 -5.01 -30.42 7.21
C THR A 65 -4.83 -31.36 8.41
N ASP A 66 -4.67 -30.83 9.63
CA ASP A 66 -4.53 -31.65 10.84
C ASP A 66 -5.88 -32.22 11.29
N GLU A 67 -5.84 -33.28 12.10
CA GLU A 67 -7.00 -33.86 12.76
C GLU A 67 -6.85 -33.77 14.30
N PRO A 68 -7.60 -32.86 14.98
CA PRO A 68 -8.57 -31.89 14.46
C PRO A 68 -7.91 -30.66 13.80
N PRO A 69 -8.57 -30.01 12.82
CA PRO A 69 -8.00 -28.89 12.09
C PRO A 69 -7.91 -27.62 12.94
N ALA A 70 -6.86 -26.82 12.73
CA ALA A 70 -6.64 -25.56 13.41
C ALA A 70 -6.63 -24.39 12.42
N PHE A 71 -7.49 -23.38 12.66
CA PHE A 71 -7.68 -22.22 11.78
C PHE A 71 -7.31 -20.89 12.46
N GLY A 72 -6.35 -20.91 13.38
CA GLY A 72 -5.88 -19.72 14.08
C GLY A 72 -5.03 -18.83 13.18
N ILE A 73 -5.52 -17.63 12.86
CA ILE A 73 -4.85 -16.69 11.94
C ILE A 73 -3.97 -15.65 12.65
N PHE A 74 -3.83 -15.72 13.98
CA PHE A 74 -3.04 -14.74 14.73
C PHE A 74 -1.59 -14.60 14.21
N PRO A 75 -0.86 -15.69 13.91
CA PRO A 75 0.47 -15.58 13.32
C PRO A 75 0.47 -14.88 11.96
N LEU A 76 -0.56 -15.10 11.13
CA LEU A 76 -0.69 -14.48 9.81
C LEU A 76 -0.95 -12.97 9.92
N ILE A 77 -1.76 -12.55 10.90
CA ILE A 77 -2.00 -11.14 11.22
C ILE A 77 -0.70 -10.48 11.67
N VAL A 78 0.00 -11.08 12.63
CA VAL A 78 1.27 -10.56 13.15
C VAL A 78 2.32 -10.48 12.04
N ALA A 79 2.41 -11.50 11.19
CA ALA A 79 3.28 -11.50 10.02
C ALA A 79 2.97 -10.33 9.07
N SER A 80 1.70 -10.15 8.67
CA SER A 80 1.26 -9.04 7.80
C SER A 80 1.60 -7.67 8.39
N LEU A 81 1.31 -7.47 9.68
CA LEU A 81 1.56 -6.20 10.36
C LEU A 81 3.06 -5.93 10.50
N SER A 82 3.85 -6.95 10.87
CA SER A 82 5.29 -6.81 11.06
C SER A 82 6.02 -6.51 9.75
N VAL A 83 5.68 -7.22 8.68
CA VAL A 83 6.23 -6.98 7.34
C VAL A 83 5.89 -5.56 6.87
N THR A 84 4.63 -5.14 7.02
CA THR A 84 4.21 -3.78 6.65
C THR A 84 4.93 -2.73 7.50
N ALA A 85 5.04 -2.94 8.81
CA ALA A 85 5.67 -1.97 9.72
C ALA A 85 7.14 -1.75 9.39
N VAL A 86 7.90 -2.82 9.14
CA VAL A 86 9.31 -2.73 8.76
C VAL A 86 9.45 -2.13 7.36
N ALA A 87 8.61 -2.52 6.40
CA ALA A 87 8.61 -1.92 5.06
C ALA A 87 8.33 -0.41 5.10
N SER A 88 7.36 0.02 5.92
CA SER A 88 7.04 1.44 6.13
C SER A 88 8.17 2.19 6.82
N ALA A 89 8.80 1.60 7.83
CA ALA A 89 9.93 2.20 8.53
C ALA A 89 11.12 2.48 7.60
N ILE A 90 11.28 1.70 6.52
CA ILE A 90 12.32 1.90 5.51
C ILE A 90 11.84 2.85 4.41
N SER A 91 10.66 2.60 3.84
CA SER A 91 10.20 3.27 2.62
C SER A 91 9.75 4.71 2.84
N ILE A 92 9.15 5.03 3.99
CA ILE A 92 8.70 6.40 4.30
C ILE A 92 9.89 7.36 4.37
N PRO A 93 10.90 7.16 5.23
CA PRO A 93 12.01 8.10 5.31
C PRO A 93 12.77 8.18 3.99
N LEU A 94 13.07 7.05 3.34
CA LEU A 94 13.80 7.06 2.08
C LEU A 94 13.01 7.74 0.95
N GLY A 95 11.72 7.44 0.83
CA GLY A 95 10.86 8.04 -0.19
C GLY A 95 10.71 9.55 0.00
N VAL A 96 10.43 10.00 1.23
CA VAL A 96 10.24 11.43 1.53
C VAL A 96 11.56 12.21 1.42
N LEU A 97 12.68 11.67 1.90
CA LEU A 97 13.98 12.34 1.79
C LEU A 97 14.44 12.42 0.33
N THR A 98 14.20 11.38 -0.48
CA THR A 98 14.51 11.40 -1.91
C THR A 98 13.67 12.45 -2.62
N ALA A 99 12.37 12.52 -2.32
CA ALA A 99 11.48 13.56 -2.85
C ALA A 99 11.95 14.97 -2.50
N LEU A 100 12.32 15.19 -1.23
CA LEU A 100 12.82 16.47 -0.76
C LEU A 100 14.11 16.89 -1.46
N TYR A 101 15.04 15.94 -1.62
CA TYR A 101 16.27 16.18 -2.36
C TYR A 101 15.99 16.53 -3.82
N LEU A 102 15.14 15.77 -4.51
CA LEU A 102 14.81 16.00 -5.92
C LEU A 102 14.06 17.32 -6.15
N ALA A 103 13.22 17.74 -5.22
CA ALA A 103 12.41 18.94 -5.36
C ALA A 103 13.16 20.23 -4.97
N GLU A 104 14.00 20.19 -3.93
CA GLU A 104 14.60 21.43 -3.36
C GLU A 104 16.12 21.54 -3.54
N ILE A 105 16.85 20.43 -3.73
CA ILE A 105 18.32 20.43 -3.69
C ILE A 105 18.92 20.03 -5.05
N ALA A 106 18.26 19.12 -5.78
CA ALA A 106 18.77 18.58 -7.02
C ALA A 106 18.81 19.63 -8.13
N SER A 107 19.89 19.60 -8.93
CA SER A 107 19.95 20.38 -10.16
C SER A 107 18.89 19.90 -11.17
N TYR A 108 18.46 20.80 -12.05
CA TYR A 108 17.46 20.51 -13.09
C TYR A 108 17.78 19.23 -13.89
N ARG A 109 19.04 19.06 -14.32
CA ARG A 109 19.49 17.88 -15.08
C ARG A 109 19.38 16.57 -14.28
N LEU A 110 19.69 16.63 -12.99
CA LEU A 110 19.61 15.44 -12.13
C LEU A 110 18.15 15.03 -11.95
N ARG A 111 17.25 15.99 -11.76
CA ARG A 111 15.81 15.73 -11.66
C ARG A 111 15.24 15.13 -12.95
N GLU A 112 15.58 15.69 -14.11
CA GLU A 112 15.14 15.17 -15.41
C GLU A 112 15.58 13.72 -15.67
N LEU A 113 16.69 13.28 -15.08
CA LEU A 113 17.18 11.92 -15.22
C LEU A 113 16.62 10.98 -14.16
N VAL A 114 16.61 11.40 -12.89
CA VAL A 114 16.24 10.52 -11.77
C VAL A 114 14.73 10.29 -11.70
N LYS A 115 13.90 11.32 -11.98
CA LYS A 115 12.44 11.18 -11.86
C LYS A 115 11.88 10.08 -12.79
N PRO A 116 12.21 10.05 -14.10
CA PRO A 116 11.79 8.96 -14.97
C PRO A 116 12.28 7.58 -14.50
N VAL A 117 13.49 7.49 -13.94
CA VAL A 117 14.01 6.22 -13.40
C VAL A 117 13.17 5.75 -12.21
N VAL A 118 12.83 6.65 -11.29
CA VAL A 118 11.94 6.34 -10.16
C VAL A 118 10.56 5.89 -10.65
N GLU A 119 9.97 6.59 -11.61
CA GLU A 119 8.68 6.21 -12.20
C GLU A 119 8.74 4.84 -12.91
N LEU A 120 9.83 4.54 -13.61
CA LEU A 120 10.06 3.23 -14.22
C LEU A 120 10.19 2.12 -13.17
N MET A 121 10.82 2.39 -12.03
CA MET A 121 10.86 1.44 -10.90
C MET A 121 9.46 1.14 -10.37
N ALA A 122 8.57 2.13 -10.31
CA ALA A 122 7.18 1.95 -9.86
C ALA A 122 6.34 1.05 -10.79
N ALA A 123 6.74 0.96 -12.07
CA ALA A 123 6.09 0.16 -13.11
C ALA A 123 6.56 -1.29 -13.18
N LEU A 124 7.59 -1.67 -12.41
CA LEU A 124 8.09 -3.04 -12.38
C LEU A 124 7.00 -4.01 -11.87
N PRO A 125 6.79 -5.16 -12.56
CA PRO A 125 5.86 -6.17 -12.08
C PRO A 125 6.31 -6.72 -10.72
N SER A 126 5.36 -6.89 -9.80
CA SER A 126 5.66 -7.33 -8.43
C SER A 126 6.32 -8.72 -8.39
N VAL A 127 5.94 -9.63 -9.30
CA VAL A 127 6.56 -10.96 -9.44
C VAL A 127 8.05 -10.86 -9.78
N VAL A 128 8.47 -9.87 -10.58
CA VAL A 128 9.89 -9.68 -10.92
C VAL A 128 10.67 -9.25 -9.67
N ILE A 129 10.10 -8.37 -8.85
CA ILE A 129 10.70 -7.93 -7.59
C ILE A 129 10.78 -9.12 -6.61
N GLY A 130 9.72 -9.92 -6.49
CA GLY A 130 9.70 -11.12 -5.65
C GLY A 130 10.74 -12.15 -6.10
N PHE A 131 10.87 -12.38 -7.42
CA PHE A 131 11.89 -13.27 -7.98
C PHE A 131 13.31 -12.78 -7.70
N PHE A 132 13.58 -11.48 -7.89
CA PHE A 132 14.87 -10.89 -7.55
C PHE A 132 15.16 -11.00 -6.04
N GLY A 133 14.18 -10.75 -5.20
CA GLY A 133 14.29 -10.91 -3.75
C GLY A 133 14.62 -12.33 -3.31
N MET A 134 14.06 -13.33 -4.00
CA MET A 134 14.32 -14.74 -3.74
C MET A 134 15.70 -15.18 -4.26
N VAL A 135 16.08 -14.81 -5.48
CA VAL A 135 17.27 -15.36 -6.16
C VAL A 135 18.55 -14.59 -5.83
N VAL A 136 18.45 -13.29 -5.60
CA VAL A 136 19.62 -12.42 -5.40
C VAL A 136 19.70 -11.96 -3.95
N VAL A 137 18.61 -11.38 -3.42
CA VAL A 137 18.63 -10.76 -2.08
C VAL A 137 18.67 -11.82 -0.98
N ALA A 138 17.93 -12.93 -1.11
CA ALA A 138 17.93 -13.96 -0.08
C ALA A 138 19.32 -14.59 0.13
N PRO A 139 20.06 -15.04 -0.91
CA PRO A 139 21.42 -15.55 -0.72
C PRO A 139 22.39 -14.49 -0.19
N PHE A 140 22.26 -13.24 -0.67
CA PHE A 140 23.07 -12.12 -0.17
C PHE A 140 22.86 -11.88 1.33
N LEU A 141 21.62 -11.90 1.80
CA LEU A 141 21.32 -11.74 3.23
C LEU A 141 21.83 -12.93 4.05
N GLN A 142 21.75 -14.15 3.53
CA GLN A 142 22.32 -15.34 4.19
C GLN A 142 23.82 -15.18 4.42
N GLU A 143 24.56 -14.76 3.39
CA GLU A 143 26.02 -14.62 3.46
C GLU A 143 26.44 -13.45 4.38
N VAL A 144 25.76 -12.31 4.28
CA VAL A 144 26.15 -11.09 5.02
C VAL A 144 25.76 -11.16 6.50
N PHE A 145 24.59 -11.71 6.81
CA PHE A 145 24.08 -11.75 8.18
C PHE A 145 24.27 -13.11 8.88
N ASP A 146 24.85 -14.10 8.19
CA ASP A 146 25.04 -15.48 8.68
C ASP A 146 23.73 -16.08 9.22
N ILE A 147 22.66 -15.93 8.44
CA ILE A 147 21.30 -16.38 8.80
C ILE A 147 20.93 -17.67 8.06
N PRO A 148 20.12 -18.56 8.65
CA PRO A 148 19.80 -19.86 8.07
C PRO A 148 18.99 -19.76 6.77
N THR A 149 18.15 -18.74 6.64
CA THR A 149 17.31 -18.52 5.46
C THR A 149 17.21 -17.05 5.13
N GLY A 150 17.42 -16.71 3.86
CA GLY A 150 17.16 -15.37 3.33
C GLY A 150 15.69 -15.15 2.97
N LEU A 151 14.86 -16.19 3.02
CA LEU A 151 13.41 -16.07 2.85
C LEU A 151 12.77 -15.83 4.21
N ASN A 152 12.63 -14.56 4.56
CA ASN A 152 12.25 -14.13 5.91
C ASN A 152 11.50 -12.79 5.90
N LEU A 153 11.02 -12.41 7.08
CA LEU A 153 10.30 -11.15 7.32
C LEU A 153 11.09 -9.93 6.83
N PHE A 154 12.38 -9.85 7.12
CA PHE A 154 13.23 -8.73 6.72
C PHE A 154 13.35 -8.59 5.20
N ASN A 155 13.63 -9.70 4.48
CA ASN A 155 13.69 -9.69 3.01
C ASN A 155 12.35 -9.27 2.39
N ALA A 156 11.24 -9.82 2.88
CA ALA A 156 9.90 -9.39 2.45
C ALA A 156 9.69 -7.90 2.65
N SER A 157 10.05 -7.39 3.82
CA SER A 157 9.91 -5.97 4.15
C SER A 157 10.79 -5.09 3.26
N LEU A 158 12.01 -5.53 2.95
CA LEU A 158 12.94 -4.81 2.09
C LEU A 158 12.42 -4.74 0.65
N MET A 159 11.89 -5.84 0.11
CA MET A 159 11.32 -5.87 -1.24
C MET A 159 10.04 -5.04 -1.35
N LEU A 160 9.19 -5.06 -0.32
CA LEU A 160 8.03 -4.15 -0.25
C LEU A 160 8.47 -2.69 -0.15
N ALA A 161 9.51 -2.40 0.64
CA ALA A 161 10.03 -1.04 0.76
C ALA A 161 10.57 -0.53 -0.58
N PHE A 162 11.34 -1.35 -1.30
CA PHE A 162 11.83 -1.05 -2.64
C PHE A 162 10.69 -0.69 -3.61
N MET A 163 9.56 -1.38 -3.51
CA MET A 163 8.37 -1.14 -4.32
C MET A 163 7.59 0.12 -3.89
N SER A 164 7.51 0.42 -2.59
CA SER A 164 6.79 1.57 -2.06
C SER A 164 7.56 2.89 -2.19
N ILE A 165 8.90 2.86 -2.15
CA ILE A 165 9.76 4.06 -2.25
C ILE A 165 9.42 4.89 -3.49
N PRO A 166 9.34 4.35 -4.72
CA PRO A 166 9.01 5.13 -5.90
C PRO A 166 7.66 5.85 -5.82
N THR A 167 6.64 5.17 -5.29
CA THR A 167 5.30 5.77 -5.13
C THR A 167 5.32 6.91 -4.12
N ILE A 168 5.97 6.71 -2.97
CA ILE A 168 6.11 7.75 -1.94
C ILE A 168 6.92 8.92 -2.48
N CYS A 169 8.04 8.65 -3.15
CA CYS A 169 8.95 9.65 -3.70
C CYS A 169 8.26 10.52 -4.76
N SER A 170 7.66 9.91 -5.79
CA SER A 170 7.08 10.65 -6.92
C SER A 170 5.95 11.58 -6.46
N ILE A 171 5.04 11.08 -5.62
CA ILE A 171 3.88 11.86 -5.16
C ILE A 171 4.31 12.93 -4.14
N SER A 172 5.28 12.63 -3.27
CA SER A 172 5.83 13.62 -2.34
C SER A 172 6.59 14.72 -3.07
N GLU A 173 7.35 14.38 -4.12
CA GLU A 173 8.09 15.34 -4.94
C GLU A 173 7.13 16.32 -5.59
N ASP A 174 6.03 15.84 -6.19
CA ASP A 174 5.01 16.70 -6.78
C ASP A 174 4.36 17.61 -5.72
N ALA A 175 4.10 17.10 -4.51
CA ALA A 175 3.57 17.91 -3.41
C ALA A 175 4.53 19.02 -2.96
N ILE A 176 5.83 18.72 -2.87
CA ILE A 176 6.87 19.68 -2.47
C ILE A 176 7.10 20.71 -3.59
N PHE A 177 7.14 20.26 -4.84
CA PHE A 177 7.37 21.12 -6.00
C PHE A 177 6.23 22.12 -6.23
N ASN A 178 4.99 21.76 -5.85
CA ASN A 178 3.82 22.63 -5.95
C ASN A 178 3.72 23.69 -4.83
N VAL A 179 4.66 23.74 -3.88
CA VAL A 179 4.71 24.82 -2.88
C VAL A 179 5.01 26.15 -3.61
N PRO A 180 4.15 27.19 -3.46
CA PRO A 180 4.31 28.47 -4.15
C PRO A 180 5.70 29.08 -3.94
N SER A 181 6.32 29.58 -5.01
CA SER A 181 7.66 30.18 -4.96
C SER A 181 7.70 31.43 -4.10
N GLU A 182 6.58 32.17 -4.02
CA GLU A 182 6.45 33.39 -3.23
C GLU A 182 6.72 33.13 -1.74
N LEU A 183 6.29 31.98 -1.20
CA LEU A 183 6.54 31.60 0.19
C LEU A 183 8.04 31.35 0.44
N LYS A 184 8.73 30.77 -0.55
CA LYS A 184 10.16 30.47 -0.47
C LYS A 184 10.97 31.77 -0.54
N GLU A 185 10.64 32.64 -1.49
CA GLU A 185 11.27 33.95 -1.66
C GLU A 185 11.05 34.86 -0.45
N ALA A 186 9.84 34.88 0.12
CA ALA A 186 9.54 35.63 1.34
C ALA A 186 10.37 35.17 2.54
N SER A 187 10.51 33.85 2.73
CA SER A 187 11.36 33.28 3.79
C SER A 187 12.82 33.72 3.64
N LEU A 188 13.37 33.62 2.43
CA LEU A 188 14.74 34.05 2.13
C LEU A 188 14.92 35.57 2.32
N ALA A 189 13.93 36.38 1.95
CA ALA A 189 13.95 37.84 2.13
C ALA A 189 13.96 38.27 3.61
N LEU A 190 13.42 37.44 4.51
CA LEU A 190 13.50 37.63 5.96
C LEU A 190 14.86 37.21 6.56
N GLY A 191 15.82 36.81 5.73
CA GLY A 191 17.16 36.39 6.14
C GLY A 191 17.27 34.92 6.54
N ALA A 192 16.23 34.10 6.27
CA ALA A 192 16.31 32.66 6.50
C ALA A 192 17.27 31.99 5.50
N THR A 193 17.95 30.94 5.96
CA THR A 193 18.76 30.08 5.09
C THR A 193 17.89 29.13 4.26
N HIS A 194 18.43 28.56 3.18
CA HIS A 194 17.74 27.53 2.39
C HIS A 194 17.25 26.36 3.26
N TRP A 195 18.06 25.93 4.22
CA TRP A 195 17.68 24.85 5.15
C TRP A 195 16.52 25.23 6.06
N GLU A 196 16.53 26.44 6.61
CA GLU A 196 15.42 26.95 7.43
C GLU A 196 14.13 27.08 6.61
N THR A 197 14.21 27.56 5.37
CA THR A 197 13.07 27.63 4.46
C THR A 197 12.49 26.24 4.18
N ILE A 198 13.34 25.24 3.95
CA ILE A 198 12.88 23.85 3.74
C ILE A 198 12.12 23.34 4.96
N TRP A 199 12.70 23.46 6.16
CA TRP A 199 12.12 22.89 7.37
C TRP A 199 10.93 23.65 7.93
N ARG A 200 10.91 24.98 7.80
CA ARG A 200 9.89 25.84 8.41
C ARG A 200 8.78 26.26 7.45
N VAL A 201 9.00 26.17 6.15
CA VAL A 201 8.02 26.62 5.15
C VAL A 201 7.63 25.47 4.22
N VAL A 202 8.59 24.88 3.51
CA VAL A 202 8.30 23.90 2.45
C VAL A 202 7.70 22.60 3.00
N ILE A 203 8.32 21.99 4.02
CA ILE A 203 7.81 20.75 4.61
C ILE A 203 6.43 20.97 5.25
N PRO A 204 6.20 22.00 6.09
CA PRO A 204 4.87 22.25 6.64
C PRO A 204 3.81 22.54 5.58
N ALA A 205 4.15 23.26 4.50
CA ALA A 205 3.20 23.56 3.42
C ALA A 205 2.84 22.33 2.59
N SER A 206 3.77 21.38 2.41
CA SER A 206 3.57 20.17 1.60
C SER A 206 3.13 18.93 2.40
N ILE A 207 2.99 19.04 3.72
CA ILE A 207 2.76 17.88 4.61
C ILE A 207 1.50 17.07 4.26
N SER A 208 0.45 17.72 3.74
CA SER A 208 -0.78 17.02 3.34
C SER A 208 -0.55 16.13 2.11
N GLY A 209 0.26 16.60 1.15
CA GLY A 209 0.66 15.81 0.00
C GLY A 209 1.66 14.70 0.37
N ILE A 210 2.65 14.99 1.22
CA ILE A 210 3.59 13.97 1.72
C ILE A 210 2.87 12.86 2.51
N SER A 211 1.89 13.25 3.34
CA SER A 211 1.05 12.30 4.06
C SER A 211 0.25 11.43 3.09
N THR A 212 -0.38 12.03 2.09
CA THR A 212 -1.14 11.31 1.05
C THR A 212 -0.25 10.34 0.27
N ALA A 213 0.95 10.76 -0.12
CA ALA A 213 1.95 9.93 -0.80
C ALA A 213 2.35 8.72 0.04
N THR A 214 2.63 8.95 1.32
CA THR A 214 2.98 7.91 2.30
C THR A 214 1.85 6.90 2.44
N ILE A 215 0.61 7.37 2.57
CA ILE A 215 -0.57 6.50 2.69
C ILE A 215 -0.72 5.64 1.45
N LEU A 216 -0.70 6.24 0.26
CA LEU A 216 -0.83 5.49 -1.00
C LEU A 216 0.27 4.43 -1.17
N GLY A 217 1.51 4.76 -0.81
CA GLY A 217 2.64 3.83 -0.83
C GLY A 217 2.47 2.66 0.16
N MET A 218 1.96 2.93 1.37
CA MET A 218 1.72 1.90 2.39
C MET A 218 0.51 1.02 2.05
N SER A 219 -0.58 1.61 1.56
CA SER A 219 -1.79 0.87 1.17
C SER A 219 -1.48 -0.18 0.11
N ARG A 220 -0.53 0.12 -0.79
CA ARG A 220 -0.03 -0.84 -1.78
C ARG A 220 0.75 -2.00 -1.13
N ALA A 221 1.59 -1.71 -0.13
CA ALA A 221 2.38 -2.72 0.56
C ALA A 221 1.54 -3.71 1.39
N ILE A 222 0.49 -3.23 2.07
CA ILE A 222 -0.37 -4.09 2.92
C ILE A 222 -1.08 -5.17 2.09
N GLY A 223 -1.51 -4.81 0.89
CA GLY A 223 -2.18 -5.72 -0.06
C GLY A 223 -1.22 -6.50 -0.95
N GLU A 224 0.10 -6.32 -0.80
CA GLU A 224 1.05 -6.96 -1.70
C GLU A 224 1.10 -8.46 -1.44
N THR A 225 0.87 -9.22 -2.51
CA THR A 225 0.59 -10.65 -2.40
C THR A 225 1.71 -11.48 -3.03
N MET A 226 2.22 -11.08 -4.19
CA MET A 226 3.16 -11.91 -4.94
C MET A 226 4.59 -11.79 -4.44
N VAL A 227 5.04 -10.56 -4.12
CA VAL A 227 6.38 -10.37 -3.54
C VAL A 227 6.50 -11.19 -2.26
N VAL A 228 5.53 -11.01 -1.36
CA VAL A 228 5.53 -11.62 -0.03
C VAL A 228 5.44 -13.14 -0.12
N LEU A 229 4.59 -13.69 -0.99
CA LEU A 229 4.50 -15.13 -1.22
C LEU A 229 5.85 -15.74 -1.61
N MET A 230 6.63 -15.04 -2.43
CA MET A 230 7.91 -15.53 -2.94
C MET A 230 9.03 -15.41 -1.92
N VAL A 231 9.09 -14.34 -1.12
CA VAL A 231 10.30 -14.01 -0.35
C VAL A 231 10.15 -14.13 1.17
N ALA A 232 8.94 -14.27 1.71
CA ALA A 232 8.73 -14.28 3.16
C ALA A 232 9.07 -15.62 3.83
N GLY A 233 9.25 -16.70 3.06
CA GLY A 233 9.60 -18.04 3.55
C GLY A 233 8.42 -18.89 4.00
N GLY A 234 7.26 -18.28 4.24
CA GLY A 234 6.00 -18.99 4.33
C GLY A 234 5.81 -19.81 5.60
N ALA A 235 6.41 -19.48 6.75
CA ALA A 235 6.07 -20.18 7.99
C ALA A 235 4.82 -19.57 8.66
N THR A 236 3.91 -20.41 9.15
CA THR A 236 2.64 -20.01 9.82
C THR A 236 2.78 -19.86 11.33
N MET A 237 3.98 -19.51 11.80
CA MET A 237 4.34 -19.38 13.20
C MET A 237 4.65 -17.94 13.56
N LEU A 238 4.53 -17.60 14.85
CA LEU A 238 4.81 -16.24 15.31
C LEU A 238 6.31 -15.92 15.15
N PRO A 239 6.66 -14.83 14.44
CA PRO A 239 8.04 -14.42 14.33
C PRO A 239 8.54 -13.92 15.68
N SER A 240 9.70 -14.42 16.09
CA SER A 240 10.47 -13.97 17.26
C SER A 240 11.59 -13.01 16.88
N SER A 241 12.06 -13.11 15.63
CA SER A 241 13.12 -12.31 15.04
C SER A 241 12.71 -11.74 13.68
N LEU A 242 13.40 -10.68 13.24
CA LEU A 242 13.26 -10.13 11.89
C LEU A 242 13.73 -11.09 10.79
N PHE A 243 14.56 -12.08 11.14
CA PHE A 243 15.08 -13.07 10.20
C PHE A 243 14.28 -14.38 10.19
N ASP A 244 13.17 -14.44 10.92
CA ASP A 244 12.29 -15.60 10.90
C ASP A 244 11.46 -15.62 9.60
N PRO A 245 11.25 -16.81 9.01
CA PRO A 245 10.25 -17.01 7.97
C PRO A 245 8.85 -16.68 8.48
N VAL A 246 8.04 -16.06 7.64
CA VAL A 246 6.67 -15.67 7.96
C VAL A 246 5.73 -15.89 6.79
N ARG A 247 4.43 -16.04 7.08
CA ARG A 247 3.37 -16.14 6.08
C ARG A 247 2.30 -15.07 6.35
N PRO A 248 2.37 -13.90 5.70
CA PRO A 248 1.33 -12.89 5.78
C PRO A 248 -0.01 -13.37 5.20
N MET A 249 -1.12 -12.76 5.64
CA MET A 249 -2.48 -13.14 5.22
C MET A 249 -2.67 -13.20 3.69
N PRO A 250 -2.25 -12.21 2.87
CA PRO A 250 -2.43 -12.28 1.43
C PRO A 250 -1.71 -13.48 0.80
N ALA A 251 -0.50 -13.78 1.27
CA ALA A 251 0.28 -14.92 0.82
C ALA A 251 -0.39 -16.25 1.21
N SER A 252 -0.95 -16.35 2.42
CA SER A 252 -1.68 -17.54 2.85
C SER A 252 -2.90 -17.83 2.00
N ILE A 253 -3.65 -16.79 1.64
CA ILE A 253 -4.83 -16.91 0.77
C ILE A 253 -4.41 -17.48 -0.59
N VAL A 254 -3.41 -16.89 -1.25
CA VAL A 254 -3.01 -17.35 -2.59
C VAL A 254 -2.32 -18.70 -2.57
N ALA A 255 -1.49 -18.97 -1.57
CA ALA A 255 -0.75 -20.23 -1.48
C ALA A 255 -1.68 -21.45 -1.36
N GLU A 256 -2.77 -21.32 -0.61
CA GLU A 256 -3.58 -22.48 -0.22
C GLU A 256 -4.94 -22.54 -0.91
N MET A 257 -5.43 -21.44 -1.51
CA MET A 257 -6.75 -21.42 -2.16
C MET A 257 -6.87 -22.42 -3.30
N ALA A 258 -5.78 -22.66 -4.05
CA ALA A 258 -5.77 -23.62 -5.14
C ALA A 258 -5.79 -25.09 -4.67
N GLU A 259 -5.37 -25.34 -3.41
CA GLU A 259 -5.29 -26.67 -2.81
C GLU A 259 -6.51 -26.99 -1.93
N ALA A 260 -7.23 -25.96 -1.47
CA ALA A 260 -8.41 -26.11 -0.64
C ALA A 260 -9.59 -26.74 -1.40
N PRO A 261 -10.21 -27.83 -0.89
CA PRO A 261 -11.41 -28.41 -1.49
C PRO A 261 -12.54 -27.37 -1.58
N PHE A 262 -13.19 -27.28 -2.74
CA PHE A 262 -14.28 -26.33 -2.95
C PHE A 262 -15.38 -26.54 -1.90
N ARG A 263 -15.74 -25.47 -1.18
CA ARG A 263 -16.71 -25.48 -0.05
C ARG A 263 -16.34 -26.40 1.12
N GLY A 264 -15.05 -26.70 1.29
CA GLY A 264 -14.51 -27.30 2.51
C GLY A 264 -14.25 -26.26 3.60
N ASP A 265 -13.92 -26.72 4.81
CA ASP A 265 -13.64 -25.84 5.95
C ASP A 265 -12.42 -24.97 5.72
N HIS A 266 -11.37 -25.53 5.11
CA HIS A 266 -10.18 -24.80 4.70
C HIS A 266 -10.50 -23.68 3.71
N TYR A 267 -11.35 -23.95 2.72
CA TYR A 267 -11.81 -22.94 1.77
C TYR A 267 -12.53 -21.79 2.49
N TYR A 268 -13.49 -22.09 3.36
CA TYR A 268 -14.21 -21.06 4.12
C TYR A 268 -13.29 -20.27 5.07
N ALA A 269 -12.30 -20.93 5.68
CA ALA A 269 -11.30 -20.28 6.54
C ALA A 269 -10.41 -19.30 5.75
N LEU A 270 -10.04 -19.61 4.50
CA LEU A 270 -9.28 -18.69 3.64
C LEU A 270 -10.12 -17.46 3.26
N PHE A 271 -11.41 -17.63 2.95
CA PHE A 271 -12.32 -16.50 2.72
C PHE A 271 -12.51 -15.65 3.99
N ALA A 272 -12.65 -16.27 5.16
CA ALA A 272 -12.69 -15.57 6.44
C ALA A 272 -11.40 -14.79 6.73
N THR A 273 -10.25 -15.35 6.37
CA THR A 273 -8.95 -14.63 6.43
C THR A 273 -8.97 -13.40 5.52
N GLY A 274 -9.58 -13.53 4.33
CA GLY A 274 -9.82 -12.40 3.42
C GLY A 274 -10.73 -11.31 4.01
N ILE A 275 -11.79 -11.68 4.74
CA ILE A 275 -12.64 -10.71 5.47
C ILE A 275 -11.80 -9.93 6.48
N VAL A 276 -10.94 -10.63 7.22
CA VAL A 276 -10.07 -10.01 8.24
C VAL A 276 -9.06 -9.07 7.58
N LEU A 277 -8.39 -9.51 6.51
CA LEU A 277 -7.50 -8.66 5.71
C LEU A 277 -8.22 -7.42 5.17
N PHE A 278 -9.45 -7.58 4.64
CA PHE A 278 -10.28 -6.46 4.19
C PHE A 278 -10.61 -5.48 5.32
N ALA A 279 -10.99 -5.98 6.50
CA ALA A 279 -11.27 -5.14 7.66
C ALA A 279 -10.01 -4.38 8.14
N PHE A 280 -8.85 -5.04 8.17
CA PHE A 280 -7.58 -4.40 8.54
C PHE A 280 -7.15 -3.34 7.53
N THR A 281 -7.23 -3.63 6.23
CA THR A 281 -6.90 -2.66 5.17
C THR A 281 -7.84 -1.46 5.21
N LEU A 282 -9.14 -1.68 5.38
CA LEU A 282 -10.13 -0.60 5.52
C LEU A 282 -9.84 0.26 6.76
N LEU A 283 -9.62 -0.36 7.92
CA LEU A 283 -9.32 0.34 9.17
C LEU A 283 -8.03 1.16 9.04
N PHE A 284 -6.97 0.56 8.49
CA PHE A 284 -5.71 1.24 8.24
C PHE A 284 -5.92 2.45 7.33
N ASN A 285 -6.57 2.27 6.18
CA ASN A 285 -6.83 3.36 5.23
C ASN A 285 -7.68 4.47 5.85
N MET A 286 -8.69 4.16 6.66
CA MET A 286 -9.50 5.14 7.36
C MET A 286 -8.67 5.95 8.39
N ILE A 287 -7.84 5.28 9.19
CA ILE A 287 -6.96 5.95 10.16
C ILE A 287 -5.97 6.86 9.41
N ALA A 288 -5.37 6.35 8.34
CA ALA A 288 -4.37 7.07 7.58
C ALA A 288 -4.99 8.32 6.91
N ASP A 289 -6.16 8.18 6.29
CA ASP A 289 -6.91 9.28 5.69
C ASP A 289 -7.31 10.35 6.73
N HIS A 290 -7.77 9.92 7.91
CA HIS A 290 -8.08 10.83 9.02
C HIS A 290 -6.85 11.65 9.46
N ILE A 291 -5.68 11.02 9.54
CA ILE A 291 -4.41 11.69 9.86
C ILE A 291 -4.06 12.72 8.78
N ALA A 292 -4.15 12.37 7.49
CA ALA A 292 -3.87 13.28 6.39
C ALA A 292 -4.80 14.51 6.38
N HIS A 293 -6.08 14.31 6.67
CA HIS A 293 -7.07 15.38 6.72
C HIS A 293 -6.82 16.39 7.84
N LYS A 294 -6.35 15.95 9.00
CA LYS A 294 -5.99 16.84 10.12
C LYS A 294 -4.89 17.84 9.71
N TYR A 295 -3.91 17.40 8.93
CA TYR A 295 -2.82 18.27 8.47
C TYR A 295 -3.21 19.17 7.29
N ARG A 296 -4.23 18.80 6.50
CA ARG A 296 -4.77 19.65 5.42
C ARG A 296 -5.34 20.97 5.95
N GLN A 297 -5.88 20.99 7.17
CA GLN A 297 -6.46 22.19 7.77
C GLN A 297 -5.42 23.21 8.25
N VAL A 298 -4.22 22.76 8.62
CA VAL A 298 -3.17 23.66 9.12
C VAL A 298 -2.56 24.48 7.98
N GLY A 299 -2.33 23.88 6.80
CA GLY A 299 -1.76 24.59 5.64
C GLY A 299 -2.70 25.60 4.96
N ALA A 300 -4.02 25.46 5.14
CA ALA A 300 -5.01 26.38 4.57
C ALA A 300 -5.48 27.47 5.56
N ALA A 301 -5.32 27.25 6.87
CA ALA A 301 -5.80 28.16 7.91
C ALA A 301 -4.73 29.16 8.41
N THR A 302 -3.51 29.09 7.89
CA THR A 302 -2.42 30.04 8.19
C THR A 302 -1.92 30.83 6.97
N LEU A 303 -2.65 30.75 5.85
CA LEU A 303 -2.52 31.65 4.69
C LEU A 303 -3.56 32.77 4.81
#